data_AF-A0A962Z634-F1
#
_entry.id   AF-A0A962Z634-F1
#
_cell.length_a   1.000
_cell.length_b   1.000
_cell.length_c   1.000
_cell.angle_alpha   90.00
_cell.angle_beta   90.00
_cell.angle_gamma   90.00
#
_symmetry.space_group_name_H-M   'P 1'
#
loop_
_entity.id
_entity.type
_entity.pdbx_description
1 polymer ?
#
loop_
_entity_poly.entity_id
_entity_poly.type
_entity_poly.pdbx_seq_one_letter_code
_entity_poly.pdbx_strand_id
1 'polypeptide(L)'
;MVRSRLKLQPVLLPPLPESDNETQDRAAKWHAAAARIVDEQRRERTGRLPDDPRIGKFLRGIWAGSTFLSDGLQAVPSLLLDYIDRGPDALIEEILDISAAEGEQDRSKLMSRLRLMRRDAAIVIALADLEGLWSLDRVTSHLTQLADLATRAATDHLIEEAARRGELDLPDGPAKSGIIVLAMGKHGARELNYSSDIDLIVLFDGQTIRYTGRETP
;
A
#
# COMPACT_ATOMS: atom_id res chain seq x y z
N MET A 1 -3.19 -19.00 -21.85
CA MET A 1 -1.94 -18.66 -22.55
C MET A 1 -1.73 -17.15 -22.48
N VAL A 2 -1.17 -16.65 -21.37
CA VAL A 2 -0.50 -15.33 -21.28
C VAL A 2 0.60 -15.51 -20.24
N ARG A 3 1.79 -15.95 -20.67
CA ARG A 3 3.00 -15.89 -19.84
C ARG A 3 3.51 -14.46 -19.94
N SER A 4 2.93 -13.55 -19.17
CA SER A 4 3.55 -12.25 -18.91
C SER A 4 4.77 -12.53 -18.02
N ARG A 5 5.89 -12.91 -18.63
CA ARG A 5 7.17 -12.84 -17.93
C ARG A 5 7.48 -11.36 -17.84
N LEU A 6 7.24 -10.73 -16.69
CA LEU A 6 7.86 -9.45 -16.41
C LEU A 6 9.36 -9.63 -16.66
N LYS A 7 9.85 -9.01 -17.73
CA LYS A 7 11.29 -8.96 -17.98
C LYS A 7 11.78 -7.82 -17.11
N LEU A 8 12.29 -8.13 -15.92
CA LEU A 8 13.04 -7.16 -15.10
C LEU A 8 13.99 -6.42 -16.04
N GLN A 9 13.71 -5.15 -16.32
CA GLN A 9 14.44 -4.43 -17.36
C GLN A 9 15.83 -4.04 -16.83
N PRO A 10 16.90 -4.25 -17.62
CA PRO A 10 18.26 -3.99 -17.16
C PRO A 10 18.59 -2.51 -16.94
N VAL A 11 17.74 -1.59 -17.41
CA VAL A 11 18.01 -0.14 -17.49
C VAL A 11 18.02 0.55 -16.11
N LEU A 12 17.41 -0.05 -15.08
CA LEU A 12 17.38 0.49 -13.71
C LEU A 12 17.65 -0.59 -12.65
N LEU A 13 18.49 -1.58 -12.96
CA LEU A 13 19.02 -2.44 -11.91
C LEU A 13 19.77 -1.55 -10.91
N PRO A 14 19.44 -1.60 -9.59
CA PRO A 14 20.16 -0.78 -8.63
C PRO A 14 21.64 -1.18 -8.64
N PRO A 15 22.55 -0.23 -8.36
CA PRO A 15 23.97 -0.53 -8.30
C PRO A 15 24.20 -1.63 -7.27
N LEU A 16 25.07 -2.58 -7.61
CA LEU A 16 25.48 -3.60 -6.65
C LEU A 16 26.40 -2.96 -5.60
N PRO A 17 26.28 -3.34 -4.32
CA PRO A 17 27.14 -2.81 -3.27
C PRO A 17 28.59 -3.24 -3.48
N GLU A 18 29.53 -2.44 -2.96
CA GLU A 18 30.95 -2.78 -2.97
C GLU A 18 31.30 -3.93 -1.99
N SER A 19 30.45 -4.17 -0.97
CA SER A 19 30.62 -5.23 0.02
C SER A 19 29.37 -6.12 0.15
N ASP A 20 29.58 -7.42 0.34
CA ASP A 20 28.51 -8.42 0.34
C ASP A 20 27.88 -8.67 1.72
N ASN A 21 28.46 -8.18 2.83
CA ASN A 21 28.03 -8.57 4.18
C ASN A 21 26.56 -8.20 4.49
N GLU A 22 26.16 -6.95 4.23
CA GLU A 22 24.78 -6.50 4.47
C GLU A 22 23.78 -7.23 3.55
N THR A 23 24.22 -7.52 2.33
CA THR A 23 23.44 -8.27 1.33
C THR A 23 23.23 -9.73 1.76
N GLN A 24 24.24 -10.36 2.37
CA GLN A 24 24.16 -11.72 2.90
C GLN A 24 23.19 -11.79 4.09
N ASP A 25 23.24 -10.85 5.02
CA ASP A 25 22.29 -10.76 6.14
C ASP A 25 20.86 -10.59 5.65
N ARG A 26 20.66 -9.74 4.62
CA ARG A 26 19.36 -9.50 4.00
C ARG A 26 18.84 -10.74 3.24
N ALA A 27 19.73 -11.51 2.62
CA ALA A 27 19.38 -12.80 2.01
C ALA A 27 18.94 -13.84 3.05
N ALA A 28 19.64 -13.94 4.18
CA ALA A 28 19.23 -14.82 5.28
C ALA A 28 17.84 -14.44 5.83
N LYS A 29 17.59 -13.14 6.02
CA LYS A 29 16.28 -12.60 6.41
C LYS A 29 15.19 -12.95 5.39
N TRP A 30 15.49 -12.88 4.10
CA TRP A 30 14.57 -13.28 3.04
C TRP A 30 14.13 -14.75 3.19
N HIS A 31 15.08 -15.68 3.29
CA HIS A 31 14.75 -17.10 3.45
C HIS A 31 13.95 -17.37 4.73
N ALA A 32 14.31 -16.72 5.84
CA ALA A 32 13.55 -16.82 7.09
C ALA A 32 12.12 -16.27 6.95
N ALA A 33 11.93 -15.19 6.20
CA ALA A 33 10.61 -14.64 5.92
C ALA A 33 9.79 -15.55 5.01
N ALA A 34 10.39 -16.06 3.92
CA ALA A 34 9.74 -16.99 3.01
C ALA A 34 9.30 -18.27 3.71
N ALA A 35 10.09 -18.77 4.67
CA ALA A 35 9.77 -19.96 5.46
C ALA A 35 8.48 -19.83 6.29
N ARG A 36 8.00 -18.60 6.57
CA ARG A 36 6.74 -18.35 7.28
C ARG A 36 5.50 -18.44 6.39
N ILE A 37 5.66 -18.55 5.07
CA ILE A 37 4.55 -18.72 4.15
C ILE A 37 3.94 -20.11 4.37
N VAL A 38 2.62 -20.14 4.61
CA VAL A 38 1.88 -21.37 4.94
C VAL A 38 1.82 -22.32 3.74
N ASP A 39 1.48 -21.81 2.56
CA ASP A 39 1.38 -22.59 1.33
C ASP A 39 2.77 -23.07 0.87
N GLU A 40 2.96 -24.39 0.78
CA GLU A 40 4.25 -25.01 0.45
C GLU A 40 4.78 -24.56 -0.91
N GLN A 41 3.93 -24.58 -1.93
CA GLN A 41 4.36 -24.25 -3.29
C GLN A 41 4.80 -22.79 -3.38
N ARG A 42 4.03 -21.87 -2.77
CA ARG A 42 4.37 -20.45 -2.71
C ARG A 42 5.61 -20.20 -1.86
N ARG A 43 5.76 -20.90 -0.73
CA ARG A 43 6.97 -20.85 0.10
C ARG A 43 8.21 -21.24 -0.69
N GLU A 44 8.18 -22.38 -1.38
CA GLU A 44 9.30 -22.89 -2.17
C GLU A 44 9.66 -21.93 -3.31
N ARG A 45 8.65 -21.44 -4.05
CA ARG A 45 8.87 -20.47 -5.14
C ARG A 45 9.44 -19.14 -4.63
N THR A 46 8.91 -18.62 -3.53
CA THR A 46 9.38 -17.36 -2.92
C THR A 46 10.80 -17.51 -2.39
N GLY A 47 11.10 -18.63 -1.72
CA GLY A 47 12.42 -18.91 -1.16
C GLY A 47 13.52 -19.00 -2.22
N ARG A 48 13.20 -19.46 -3.43
CA ARG A 48 14.13 -19.59 -4.56
C ARG A 48 14.32 -18.31 -5.40
N LEU A 49 13.55 -17.24 -5.14
CA LEU A 49 13.69 -16.00 -5.91
C LEU A 49 15.12 -15.43 -5.92
N PRO A 50 15.87 -15.41 -4.80
CA PRO A 50 17.26 -14.95 -4.80
C PRO A 50 18.23 -15.82 -5.62
N ASP A 51 17.88 -17.10 -5.85
CA ASP A 51 18.73 -18.07 -6.57
C ASP A 51 18.66 -17.87 -8.09
N ASP A 52 17.60 -17.25 -8.60
CA ASP A 52 17.52 -16.88 -10.00
C ASP A 52 18.54 -15.77 -10.32
N PRO A 53 19.40 -15.90 -11.35
CA PRO A 53 20.46 -14.94 -11.61
C PRO A 53 19.99 -13.49 -11.81
N ARG A 54 18.81 -13.29 -12.41
CA ARG A 54 18.27 -11.95 -12.70
C ARG A 54 17.56 -11.39 -11.48
N ILE A 55 16.68 -12.18 -10.87
CA ILE A 55 15.92 -11.76 -9.70
C ILE A 55 16.84 -11.56 -8.50
N GLY A 56 17.82 -12.45 -8.30
CA GLY A 56 18.85 -12.31 -7.29
C GLY A 56 19.69 -11.05 -7.48
N LYS A 57 20.09 -10.71 -8.71
CA LYS A 57 20.81 -9.44 -8.97
C LYS A 57 19.94 -8.23 -8.61
N PHE A 58 18.66 -8.24 -8.98
CA PHE A 58 17.72 -7.18 -8.66
C PHE A 58 17.51 -7.03 -7.14
N LEU A 59 17.29 -8.14 -6.43
CA LEU A 59 17.14 -8.16 -4.97
C LEU A 59 18.40 -7.65 -4.24
N ARG A 60 19.60 -8.04 -4.68
CA ARG A 60 20.85 -7.50 -4.11
C ARG A 60 20.97 -5.99 -4.29
N GLY A 61 20.58 -5.49 -5.47
CA GLY A 61 20.50 -4.05 -5.72
C GLY A 61 19.51 -3.36 -4.77
N ILE A 62 18.32 -3.94 -4.57
CA ILE A 62 17.34 -3.41 -3.61
C ILE A 62 17.90 -3.41 -2.18
N TRP A 63 18.51 -4.52 -1.75
CA TRP A 63 19.08 -4.68 -0.41
C TRP A 63 20.19 -3.68 -0.10
N ALA A 64 20.95 -3.27 -1.10
CA ALA A 64 21.97 -2.24 -0.98
C ALA A 64 21.44 -0.81 -1.11
N GLY A 65 20.45 -0.60 -1.99
CA GLY A 65 20.04 0.73 -2.43
C GLY A 65 18.81 1.31 -1.75
N SER A 66 17.96 0.47 -1.13
CA SER A 66 16.69 0.93 -0.56
C SER A 66 16.31 0.15 0.70
N THR A 67 16.49 0.78 1.86
CA THR A 67 16.01 0.25 3.15
C THR A 67 14.50 0.04 3.15
N PHE A 68 13.74 0.96 2.57
CA PHE A 68 12.29 0.88 2.44
C PHE A 68 11.84 -0.40 1.71
N LEU A 69 12.34 -0.63 0.50
CA LEU A 69 11.99 -1.83 -0.27
C LEU A 69 12.53 -3.10 0.38
N SER A 70 13.71 -3.04 0.99
CA SER A 70 14.31 -4.17 1.70
C SER A 70 13.47 -4.64 2.87
N ASP A 71 13.08 -3.70 3.74
CA ASP A 71 12.26 -3.99 4.91
C ASP A 71 10.84 -4.42 4.47
N GLY A 72 10.28 -3.74 3.48
CA GLY A 72 8.97 -4.07 2.91
C GLY A 72 8.91 -5.49 2.35
N LEU A 73 9.84 -5.83 1.45
CA LEU A 73 9.90 -7.15 0.85
C LEU A 73 10.26 -8.26 1.85
N GLN A 74 10.99 -7.95 2.92
CA GLN A 74 11.23 -8.92 4.01
C GLN A 74 10.01 -9.14 4.88
N ALA A 75 9.16 -8.12 5.06
CA ALA A 75 7.91 -8.26 5.78
C ALA A 75 6.87 -9.09 4.99
N VAL A 76 6.96 -9.09 3.66
CA VAL A 76 5.98 -9.70 2.76
C VAL A 76 6.67 -10.19 1.47
N PRO A 77 7.46 -11.28 1.54
CA PRO A 77 8.29 -11.73 0.41
C PRO A 77 7.46 -12.31 -0.74
N SER A 78 6.26 -12.85 -0.45
CA SER A 78 5.36 -13.37 -1.48
C SER A 78 4.84 -12.29 -2.43
N LEU A 79 4.85 -11.01 -2.03
CA LEU A 79 4.41 -9.92 -2.91
C LEU A 79 5.32 -9.76 -4.13
N LEU A 80 6.63 -10.02 -4.00
CA LEU A 80 7.51 -10.04 -5.17
C LEU A 80 7.18 -11.21 -6.11
N LEU A 81 6.80 -12.37 -5.56
CA LEU A 81 6.35 -13.50 -6.38
C LEU A 81 5.10 -13.13 -7.17
N ASP A 82 4.12 -12.53 -6.49
CA ASP A 82 2.87 -12.09 -7.13
C ASP A 82 3.14 -10.99 -8.17
N TYR A 83 4.08 -10.09 -7.89
CA TYR A 83 4.49 -9.02 -8.80
C TYR A 83 5.12 -9.57 -10.08
N ILE A 84 5.98 -10.58 -9.96
CA ILE A 84 6.60 -11.25 -11.10
C ILE A 84 5.56 -12.02 -11.93
N ASP A 85 4.62 -12.69 -11.26
CA ASP A 85 3.63 -13.55 -11.92
C ASP A 85 2.52 -12.75 -12.62
N ARG A 86 2.11 -11.61 -12.05
CA ARG A 86 0.90 -10.87 -12.47
C ARG A 86 1.19 -9.47 -13.01
N GLY A 87 2.31 -8.87 -12.60
CA GLY A 87 2.69 -7.51 -12.93
C GLY A 87 2.06 -6.45 -12.03
N PRO A 88 2.60 -5.21 -12.08
CA PRO A 88 2.23 -4.14 -11.17
C PRO A 88 0.77 -3.71 -11.31
N ASP A 89 0.24 -3.67 -12.53
CA ASP A 89 -1.10 -3.18 -12.85
C ASP A 89 -2.19 -4.03 -12.20
N ALA A 90 -2.11 -5.36 -12.34
CA ALA A 90 -3.09 -6.27 -11.76
C ALA A 90 -2.98 -6.38 -10.23
N LEU A 91 -1.80 -6.10 -9.66
CA LEU A 91 -1.62 -6.08 -8.21
C LEU A 91 -2.11 -4.80 -7.58
N ILE A 92 -1.79 -3.64 -8.17
CA ILE A 92 -2.20 -2.37 -7.59
C ILE A 92 -3.73 -2.23 -7.59
N GLU A 93 -4.39 -2.74 -8.64
CA GLU A 93 -5.85 -2.78 -8.71
C GLU A 93 -6.46 -3.61 -7.56
N GLU A 94 -5.92 -4.80 -7.29
CA GLU A 94 -6.37 -5.65 -6.18
C GLU A 94 -6.07 -5.03 -4.82
N ILE A 95 -4.86 -4.47 -4.63
CA ILE A 95 -4.46 -3.89 -3.35
C ILE A 95 -5.33 -2.65 -3.02
N LEU A 96 -5.65 -1.85 -4.03
CA LEU A 96 -6.49 -0.66 -3.89
C LEU A 96 -8.00 -0.99 -3.88
N ASP A 97 -8.38 -2.26 -3.97
CA ASP A 97 -9.77 -2.67 -3.76
C ASP A 97 -10.13 -2.59 -2.27
N ILE A 98 -10.85 -1.52 -1.94
CA ILE A 98 -11.27 -1.23 -0.56
C ILE A 98 -12.56 -1.94 -0.17
N SER A 99 -13.20 -2.70 -1.07
CA SER A 99 -14.49 -3.35 -0.83
C SER A 99 -14.52 -4.17 0.46
N ALA A 100 -13.44 -4.89 0.78
CA ALA A 100 -13.41 -5.68 2.01
C ALA A 100 -13.02 -4.87 3.28
N ALA A 101 -12.69 -3.58 3.15
CA ALA A 101 -12.63 -2.64 4.29
C ALA A 101 -14.00 -1.98 4.56
N GLU A 102 -14.89 -1.95 3.56
CA GLU A 102 -16.24 -1.44 3.73
C GLU A 102 -17.01 -2.27 4.77
N GLY A 103 -17.66 -1.58 5.72
CA GLY A 103 -18.45 -2.23 6.77
C GLY A 103 -17.63 -2.92 7.87
N GLU A 104 -16.29 -2.85 7.89
CA GLU A 104 -15.51 -3.28 9.06
C GLU A 104 -15.84 -2.37 10.25
N GLN A 105 -16.39 -2.95 11.31
CA GLN A 105 -16.85 -2.23 12.50
C GLN A 105 -15.77 -2.13 13.57
N ASP A 106 -14.75 -3.00 13.53
CA ASP A 106 -13.63 -2.97 14.45
C ASP A 106 -12.56 -2.02 13.94
N ARG A 107 -12.44 -0.88 14.63
CA ARG A 107 -11.45 0.16 14.32
C ARG A 107 -10.02 -0.38 14.25
N SER A 108 -9.65 -1.31 15.12
CA SER A 108 -8.30 -1.88 15.15
C SER A 108 -8.02 -2.72 13.90
N LYS A 109 -9.02 -3.48 13.43
CA LYS A 109 -8.91 -4.25 12.20
C LYS A 109 -8.82 -3.36 10.97
N LEU A 110 -9.67 -2.34 10.86
CA LEU A 110 -9.60 -1.37 9.77
C LEU A 110 -8.22 -0.69 9.75
N MET A 111 -7.77 -0.20 10.90
CA MET A 111 -6.45 0.40 11.08
C MET A 111 -5.33 -0.53 10.61
N SER A 112 -5.38 -1.81 10.99
CA SER A 112 -4.39 -2.81 10.58
C SER A 112 -4.43 -3.03 9.07
N ARG A 113 -5.62 -3.15 8.49
CA ARG A 113 -5.84 -3.34 7.05
C ARG A 113 -5.32 -2.17 6.22
N LEU A 114 -5.63 -0.93 6.60
CA LEU A 114 -5.15 0.27 5.90
C LEU A 114 -3.62 0.37 5.92
N ARG A 115 -2.96 -0.06 7.02
CA ARG A 115 -1.49 -0.12 7.10
C ARG A 115 -0.91 -1.18 6.16
N LEU A 116 -1.54 -2.35 6.05
CA LEU A 116 -1.12 -3.40 5.12
C LEU A 116 -1.31 -2.93 3.67
N MET A 117 -2.48 -2.37 3.34
CA MET A 117 -2.76 -1.77 2.03
C MET A 117 -1.72 -0.72 1.66
N ARG A 118 -1.42 0.22 2.57
CA ARG A 118 -0.39 1.25 2.35
C ARG A 118 0.98 0.63 2.07
N ARG A 119 1.41 -0.34 2.89
CA ARG A 119 2.70 -1.01 2.73
C ARG A 119 2.78 -1.70 1.36
N ASP A 120 1.78 -2.52 1.05
CA ASP A 120 1.80 -3.37 -0.13
C ASP A 120 1.70 -2.53 -1.41
N ALA A 121 0.82 -1.52 -1.44
CA ALA A 121 0.72 -0.58 -2.55
C ALA A 121 2.02 0.18 -2.76
N ALA A 122 2.61 0.74 -1.68
CA ALA A 122 3.84 1.50 -1.80
C ALA A 122 5.02 0.65 -2.31
N ILE A 123 5.09 -0.63 -1.91
CA ILE A 123 6.09 -1.57 -2.46
C ILE A 123 5.86 -1.79 -3.95
N VAL A 124 4.63 -2.12 -4.38
CA VAL A 124 4.32 -2.36 -5.80
C VAL A 124 4.59 -1.13 -6.66
N ILE A 125 4.17 0.06 -6.20
CA ILE A 125 4.42 1.33 -6.88
C ILE A 125 5.93 1.59 -6.99
N ALA A 126 6.70 1.37 -5.91
CA ALA A 126 8.16 1.55 -5.91
C ALA A 126 8.90 0.55 -6.78
N LEU A 127 8.44 -0.70 -6.87
CA LEU A 127 9.00 -1.68 -7.80
C LEU A 127 8.76 -1.26 -9.26
N ALA A 128 7.55 -0.82 -9.59
CA ALA A 128 7.20 -0.38 -10.94
C ALA A 128 7.97 0.89 -11.36
N ASP A 129 8.15 1.84 -10.43
CA ASP A 129 8.97 3.04 -10.60
C ASP A 129 10.44 2.65 -10.83
N LEU A 130 11.00 1.80 -9.96
CA LEU A 130 12.38 1.33 -10.05
C LEU A 130 12.66 0.57 -11.34
N GLU A 131 11.70 -0.17 -11.89
CA GLU A 131 11.88 -0.86 -13.17
C GLU A 131 11.65 0.03 -14.39
N GLY A 132 11.21 1.27 -14.20
CA GLY A 132 10.82 2.19 -15.26
C GLY A 132 9.57 1.73 -16.03
N LEU A 133 8.71 0.90 -15.41
CA LEU A 133 7.47 0.43 -16.01
C LEU A 133 6.39 1.50 -15.99
N TRP A 134 6.41 2.37 -14.97
CA TRP A 134 5.46 3.46 -14.79
C TRP A 134 6.15 4.81 -14.94
N SER A 135 5.43 5.78 -15.53
CA SER A 135 5.86 7.17 -15.52
C SER A 135 5.71 7.79 -14.12
N LEU A 136 6.43 8.88 -13.86
CA LEU A 136 6.29 9.64 -12.62
C LEU A 136 4.83 10.02 -12.34
N ASP A 137 4.09 10.50 -13.36
CA ASP A 137 2.67 10.85 -13.22
C ASP A 137 1.81 9.66 -12.78
N ARG A 138 2.12 8.45 -13.27
CA ARG A 138 1.40 7.24 -12.87
C ARG A 138 1.73 6.85 -11.43
N VAL A 139 2.99 6.98 -11.04
CA VAL A 139 3.46 6.75 -9.66
C VAL A 139 2.75 7.69 -8.69
N THR A 140 2.79 9.01 -8.94
CA THR A 140 2.16 10.01 -8.05
C THR A 140 0.64 9.89 -8.03
N SER A 141 0.01 9.53 -9.16
CA SER A 141 -1.42 9.26 -9.23
C SER A 141 -1.82 8.07 -8.36
N HIS A 142 -1.09 6.95 -8.37
CA HIS A 142 -1.41 5.80 -7.52
C HIS A 142 -1.14 6.08 -6.03
N LEU A 143 -0.10 6.85 -5.70
CA LEU A 143 0.13 7.30 -4.33
C LEU A 143 -1.00 8.22 -3.82
N THR A 144 -1.48 9.12 -4.67
CA THR A 144 -2.65 9.96 -4.39
C THR A 144 -3.91 9.13 -4.20
N GLN A 145 -4.17 8.17 -5.11
CA GLN A 145 -5.32 7.28 -5.02
C GLN A 145 -5.33 6.45 -3.73
N LEU A 146 -4.16 5.95 -3.31
CA LEU A 146 -3.99 5.25 -2.04
C LEU A 146 -4.38 6.15 -0.85
N ALA A 147 -3.95 7.41 -0.85
CA ALA A 147 -4.29 8.37 0.20
C ALA A 147 -5.78 8.73 0.21
N ASP A 148 -6.40 8.90 -0.96
CA ASP A 148 -7.84 9.14 -1.10
C ASP A 148 -8.65 7.98 -0.52
N LEU A 149 -8.32 6.74 -0.91
CA LEU A 149 -9.02 5.54 -0.45
C LEU A 149 -8.86 5.33 1.06
N ALA A 150 -7.64 5.48 1.59
CA ALA A 150 -7.39 5.32 3.01
C ALA A 150 -8.09 6.40 3.85
N THR A 151 -8.04 7.66 3.41
CA THR A 151 -8.74 8.77 4.07
C THR A 151 -10.24 8.54 4.06
N ARG A 152 -10.81 8.19 2.90
CA ARG A 152 -12.24 7.92 2.78
C ARG A 152 -12.70 6.78 3.68
N ALA A 153 -12.02 5.63 3.66
CA ALA A 153 -12.40 4.51 4.50
C ALA A 153 -12.29 4.81 6.00
N ALA A 154 -11.27 5.57 6.42
CA ALA A 154 -11.15 6.00 7.81
C ALA A 154 -12.28 6.97 8.20
N THR A 155 -12.60 7.95 7.35
CA THR A 155 -13.68 8.91 7.58
C THR A 155 -15.04 8.22 7.63
N ASP A 156 -15.35 7.37 6.65
CA ASP A 156 -16.61 6.63 6.58
C ASP A 156 -16.78 5.75 7.82
N HIS A 157 -15.74 5.04 8.25
CA HIS A 157 -15.77 4.23 9.47
C HIS A 157 -16.06 5.06 10.73
N LEU A 158 -15.44 6.23 10.89
CA LEU A 158 -15.65 7.09 12.05
C LEU A 158 -17.07 7.68 12.07
N ILE A 159 -17.61 8.03 10.91
CA ILE A 159 -19.00 8.49 10.76
C ILE A 159 -19.97 7.38 11.18
N GLU A 160 -19.75 6.16 10.69
CA GLU A 160 -20.57 5.01 11.06
C GLU A 160 -20.39 4.61 12.54
N GLU A 161 -19.19 4.75 13.10
CA GLU A 161 -18.92 4.53 14.53
C GLU A 161 -19.74 5.52 15.38
N ALA A 162 -19.76 6.80 15.02
CA ALA A 162 -20.58 7.81 15.68
C ALA A 162 -22.08 7.49 15.58
N ALA A 163 -22.55 7.05 14.40
CA ALA A 163 -23.94 6.63 14.20
C ALA A 163 -24.31 5.42 15.07
N ARG A 164 -23.45 4.40 15.16
CA ARG A 164 -23.64 3.23 16.04
C ARG A 164 -23.70 3.62 17.52
N ARG A 165 -23.01 4.69 17.92
CA ARG A 165 -23.04 5.23 19.29
C ARG A 165 -24.25 6.12 19.56
N GLY A 166 -25.11 6.37 18.56
CA GLY A 166 -26.29 7.24 18.67
C GLY A 166 -25.95 8.73 18.70
N GLU A 167 -24.76 9.10 18.23
CA GLU A 167 -24.27 10.48 18.22
C GLU A 167 -24.55 11.19 16.88
N LEU A 168 -24.92 10.43 15.85
CA LEU A 168 -25.18 10.95 14.51
C LEU A 168 -26.35 10.20 13.87
N ASP A 169 -27.32 10.93 13.33
CA ASP A 169 -28.36 10.37 12.45
C ASP A 169 -27.81 10.25 11.02
N LEU A 170 -27.82 9.03 10.47
CA LEU A 170 -27.16 8.68 9.21
C LEU A 170 -28.07 7.86 8.28
N PRO A 171 -29.22 8.40 7.82
CA PRO A 171 -30.21 7.64 7.06
C PRO A 171 -29.73 7.24 5.65
N ASP A 172 -28.81 8.02 5.08
CA ASP A 172 -28.34 7.90 3.70
C ASP A 172 -26.89 7.37 3.59
N GLY A 173 -26.32 6.90 4.71
CA GLY A 173 -24.93 6.43 4.78
C GLY A 173 -23.87 7.53 4.87
N PRO A 174 -22.60 7.16 5.09
CA PRO A 174 -21.53 8.10 5.45
C PRO A 174 -21.23 9.17 4.39
N ALA A 175 -21.37 8.83 3.12
CA ALA A 175 -21.15 9.74 1.99
C ALA A 175 -22.12 10.94 1.95
N LYS A 176 -23.27 10.86 2.64
CA LYS A 176 -24.25 11.97 2.77
C LYS A 176 -24.33 12.52 4.20
N SER A 177 -23.32 12.28 5.03
CA SER A 177 -23.28 12.76 6.43
C SER A 177 -23.22 14.28 6.56
N GLY A 178 -22.87 15.00 5.48
CA GLY A 178 -22.55 16.42 5.52
C GLY A 178 -21.12 16.71 5.96
N ILE A 179 -20.31 15.70 6.30
CA ILE A 179 -18.86 15.85 6.54
C ILE A 179 -18.12 15.86 5.20
N ILE A 180 -17.23 16.83 5.04
CA ILE A 180 -16.43 17.04 3.84
C ILE A 180 -14.96 17.05 4.24
N VAL A 181 -14.15 16.23 3.60
CA VAL A 181 -12.70 16.19 3.80
C VAL A 181 -12.02 16.74 2.55
N LEU A 182 -11.32 17.86 2.69
CA LEU A 182 -10.58 18.51 1.61
C LEU A 182 -9.10 18.18 1.71
N ALA A 183 -8.56 17.54 0.67
CA ALA A 183 -7.15 17.33 0.50
C ALA A 183 -6.45 18.62 0.04
N MET A 184 -5.37 18.99 0.73
CA MET A 184 -4.57 20.19 0.48
C MET A 184 -3.15 19.82 0.04
N GLY A 185 -2.35 20.82 -0.33
CA GLY A 185 -0.95 20.63 -0.70
C GLY A 185 -0.77 19.65 -1.86
N LYS A 186 0.23 18.76 -1.75
CA LYS A 186 0.54 17.74 -2.78
C LYS A 186 -0.59 16.73 -2.97
N HIS A 187 -1.34 16.44 -1.90
CA HIS A 187 -2.52 15.56 -1.99
C HIS A 187 -3.59 16.23 -2.87
N GLY A 188 -3.94 17.48 -2.57
CA GLY A 188 -4.90 18.26 -3.36
C GLY A 188 -4.44 18.49 -4.82
N ALA A 189 -3.13 18.62 -5.05
CA ALA A 189 -2.54 18.74 -6.37
C ALA A 189 -2.34 17.40 -7.11
N ARG A 190 -2.67 16.26 -6.49
CA ARG A 190 -2.55 14.90 -7.04
C ARG A 190 -1.13 14.50 -7.42
N GLU A 191 -0.15 14.98 -6.65
CA GLU A 191 1.28 14.79 -6.89
C GLU A 191 2.00 14.23 -5.65
N LEU A 192 1.32 13.37 -4.87
CA LEU A 192 1.94 12.75 -3.70
C LEU A 192 3.18 11.94 -4.06
N ASN A 193 4.19 12.03 -3.20
CA ASN A 193 5.37 11.17 -3.23
C ASN A 193 5.37 10.18 -2.05
N TYR A 194 6.30 9.22 -2.03
CA TYR A 194 6.32 8.11 -1.06
C TYR A 194 6.35 8.53 0.42
N SER A 195 6.87 9.71 0.73
CA SER A 195 7.04 10.23 2.09
C SER A 195 6.25 11.51 2.34
N SER A 196 5.28 11.84 1.48
CA SER A 196 4.46 13.03 1.66
C SER A 196 3.49 12.82 2.82
N ASP A 197 3.38 13.84 3.66
CA ASP A 197 2.25 13.96 4.56
C ASP A 197 0.98 14.28 3.75
N ILE A 198 -0.18 13.96 4.32
CA ILE A 198 -1.48 14.33 3.78
C ILE A 198 -2.05 15.49 4.59
N ASP A 199 -2.21 16.64 3.95
CA ASP A 199 -2.77 17.83 4.56
C ASP A 199 -4.29 17.83 4.35
N LEU A 200 -5.06 17.72 5.42
CA LEU A 200 -6.53 17.64 5.36
C LEU A 200 -7.19 18.81 6.08
N ILE A 201 -8.22 19.38 5.46
CA ILE A 201 -9.18 20.27 6.12
C ILE A 201 -10.52 19.53 6.21
N VAL A 202 -11.09 19.44 7.41
CA VAL A 202 -12.40 18.84 7.63
C VAL A 202 -13.43 19.94 7.82
N LEU A 203 -14.47 19.92 7.00
CA LEU A 203 -15.62 20.82 7.05
C LEU A 203 -16.88 20.00 7.32
N PHE A 204 -17.93 20.67 7.79
CA PHE A 204 -19.25 20.07 7.89
C PHE A 204 -20.33 21.07 7.46
N ASP A 205 -21.41 20.54 6.89
CA ASP A 205 -22.64 21.30 6.65
C ASP A 205 -23.59 21.15 7.85
N GLY A 206 -23.76 22.24 8.61
CA GLY A 206 -24.64 22.31 9.78
C GLY A 206 -26.12 22.07 9.49
N GLN A 207 -26.57 22.17 8.24
CA GLN A 207 -27.95 21.87 7.85
C GLN A 207 -28.16 20.39 7.49
N THR A 208 -27.09 19.72 7.06
CA THR A 208 -27.11 18.29 6.68
C THR A 208 -26.74 17.40 7.86
N ILE A 209 -25.70 17.76 8.62
CA ILE A 209 -25.23 16.95 9.74
C ILE A 209 -26.24 16.99 10.89
N ARG A 210 -26.63 15.83 11.38
CA ARG A 210 -27.57 15.68 12.50
C ARG A 210 -26.88 15.04 13.69
N TYR A 211 -26.06 15.84 14.36
CA TYR A 211 -25.36 15.40 15.56
C TYR A 211 -26.32 15.40 16.76
N THR A 212 -26.44 14.25 17.42
CA THR A 212 -27.29 14.02 18.60
C THR A 212 -26.47 13.61 19.83
N GLY A 213 -25.15 13.63 19.72
CA GLY A 213 -24.23 13.34 20.83
C GLY A 213 -24.19 14.48 21.86
N ARG A 214 -23.35 14.31 22.89
CA ARG A 214 -23.16 15.37 23.88
C ARG A 214 -22.38 16.52 23.25
N GLU A 215 -22.87 17.74 23.41
CA GLU A 215 -22.07 18.95 23.24
C GLU A 215 -21.11 19.01 24.44
N THR A 216 -19.83 18.73 24.21
CA THR A 216 -18.81 19.07 25.21
C THR A 216 -18.59 20.59 25.17
N PRO A 217 -18.52 21.28 26.32
CA PRO A 217 -18.28 22.72 26.39
C PRO A 217 -16.93 23.15 25.78
#